data_AF-A0A6C0I2S7-F1
#
_entry.id   AF-A0A6C0I2S7-F1
#
_cell.length_a   1.000
_cell.length_b   1.000
_cell.length_c   1.000
_cell.angle_alpha   90.00
_cell.angle_beta   90.00
_cell.angle_gamma   90.00
#
_symmetry.space_group_name_H-M   'P 1'
#
loop_
_entity.id
_entity.type
_entity.pdbx_description
1 polymer ?
#
loop_
_entity_poly.entity_id
_entity_poly.type
_entity_poly.pdbx_seq_one_letter_code
_entity_poly.pdbx_strand_id
1 'polypeptide(L)'
;MTDNAALLQSIQTINDITMKANNSCDQDCMMERQKSDLKKAYLDAERNVKTAPEKFTEAEHNYLLNKDGPKKYTELLIERYGKNADQEIQKLKDEHTMIMGEVSLGIAKIGNQDVQISNSTIYNDMLVSTKDRVQNEMLNAEQNSAVSNRKIFYMEKRTQTLSWWYYLVRNLYWICTIVWLLVYVLYYRQFNTRSIIIFVLIFAYPFFMVWLFVQVHSLYKYILSFIPRDIYLNF
;
A
#
# COMPACT_ATOMS: atom_id res chain seq x y z
N MET A 1 10.56 99.84 42.36
CA MET A 1 10.50 98.49 43.01
C MET A 1 9.04 98.14 43.34
N THR A 2 8.14 98.21 42.37
CA THR A 2 6.69 97.93 42.55
C THR A 2 6.13 96.95 41.51
N ASP A 3 6.91 96.60 40.47
CA ASP A 3 6.39 95.80 39.34
C ASP A 3 6.48 94.27 39.55
N ASN A 4 7.32 93.78 40.47
CA ASN A 4 7.42 92.33 40.75
C ASN A 4 6.30 91.80 41.65
N ALA A 5 5.66 92.65 42.45
CA ALA A 5 4.55 92.24 43.32
C ALA A 5 3.27 92.02 42.51
N ALA A 6 2.99 92.87 41.52
CA ALA A 6 1.83 92.75 40.64
C ALA A 6 1.89 91.49 39.75
N LEU A 7 3.09 91.07 39.35
CA LEU A 7 3.31 89.90 38.50
C LEU A 7 3.17 88.58 39.28
N LEU A 8 3.59 88.54 40.54
CA LEU A 8 3.35 87.39 41.43
C LEU A 8 1.86 87.26 41.81
N GLN A 9 1.18 88.39 42.02
CA GLN A 9 -0.26 88.41 42.27
C GLN A 9 -1.07 87.97 41.05
N SER A 10 -0.68 88.36 39.84
CA SER A 10 -1.35 87.92 38.61
C SER A 10 -1.13 86.44 38.32
N ILE A 11 0.06 85.90 38.60
CA ILE A 11 0.32 84.45 38.51
C ILE A 11 -0.52 83.67 39.52
N GLN A 12 -0.64 84.16 40.76
CA GLN A 12 -1.48 83.51 41.79
C GLN A 12 -2.97 83.57 41.44
N THR A 13 -3.47 84.70 40.92
CA THR A 13 -4.88 84.83 40.51
C THR A 13 -5.19 84.00 39.26
N ILE A 14 -4.27 83.90 38.30
CA ILE A 14 -4.45 82.99 37.16
C ILE A 14 -4.52 81.54 37.65
N ASN A 15 -3.65 81.12 38.57
CA ASN A 15 -3.70 79.77 39.16
C ASN A 15 -5.03 79.51 39.88
N ASP A 16 -5.50 80.45 40.69
CA ASP A 16 -6.78 80.34 41.42
C ASP A 16 -8.00 80.32 40.49
N ILE A 17 -7.98 81.09 39.39
CA ILE A 17 -9.06 81.09 38.38
C ILE A 17 -9.05 79.77 37.61
N THR A 18 -7.88 79.25 37.24
CA THR A 18 -7.79 77.91 36.63
C THR A 18 -8.22 76.80 37.57
N MET A 19 -7.97 76.90 38.89
CA MET A 19 -8.49 75.92 39.85
C MET A 19 -10.01 76.03 40.04
N LYS A 20 -10.59 77.24 40.03
CA LYS A 20 -12.05 77.43 40.16
C LYS A 20 -12.83 77.05 38.89
N ALA A 21 -12.29 77.29 37.70
CA ALA A 21 -12.90 76.85 36.44
C ALA A 21 -12.89 75.32 36.28
N ASN A 22 -11.99 74.62 36.97
CA ASN A 22 -11.91 73.16 36.97
C ASN A 22 -12.94 72.48 37.90
N ASN A 23 -13.73 73.26 38.67
CA ASN A 23 -14.71 72.73 39.62
C ASN A 23 -16.15 72.65 39.08
N SER A 24 -16.41 73.11 37.84
CA SER A 24 -17.68 72.88 37.14
C SER A 24 -17.53 71.77 36.11
N CYS A 25 -17.20 70.57 36.58
CA CYS A 25 -16.96 69.39 35.77
C CYS A 25 -18.24 68.53 35.78
N ASP A 26 -18.86 68.35 34.61
CA ASP A 26 -20.06 67.51 34.44
C ASP A 26 -19.73 66.02 34.68
N GLN A 27 -20.73 65.15 34.81
CA GLN A 27 -20.54 63.72 35.13
C GLN A 27 -19.55 63.02 34.19
N ASP A 28 -19.59 63.33 32.89
CA ASP A 28 -18.65 62.78 31.90
C ASP A 28 -17.20 63.25 32.13
N CYS A 29 -17.03 64.51 32.52
CA CYS A 29 -15.72 65.07 32.84
C CYS A 29 -15.12 64.40 34.10
N MET A 30 -15.94 64.08 35.11
CA MET A 30 -15.48 63.33 36.28
C MET A 30 -15.09 61.89 35.93
N MET A 31 -15.86 61.22 35.06
CA MET A 31 -15.55 59.87 34.60
C MET A 31 -14.25 59.82 33.78
N GLU A 32 -14.04 60.76 32.87
CA GLU A 32 -12.79 60.83 32.09
C GLU A 32 -11.58 61.15 32.97
N ARG A 33 -11.73 62.00 33.99
CA ARG A 33 -10.69 62.22 34.99
C ARG A 33 -10.35 60.94 35.74
N GLN A 34 -11.35 60.20 36.22
CA GLN A 34 -11.14 58.91 36.90
C GLN A 34 -10.45 57.89 35.98
N LYS A 35 -10.85 57.77 34.71
CA LYS A 35 -10.19 56.88 33.74
C LYS A 35 -8.73 57.28 33.49
N SER A 36 -8.46 58.58 33.34
CA SER A 36 -7.11 59.11 33.16
C SER A 36 -6.23 58.83 34.38
N ASP A 37 -6.77 59.05 35.59
CA ASP A 37 -6.09 58.79 36.86
C ASP A 37 -5.77 57.29 37.03
N LEU A 38 -6.72 56.41 36.72
CA LEU A 38 -6.52 54.96 36.73
C LEU A 38 -5.48 54.49 35.70
N LYS A 39 -5.54 55.03 34.47
CA LYS A 39 -4.55 54.74 33.43
C LYS A 39 -3.15 55.19 33.86
N LYS A 40 -3.04 56.37 34.46
CA LYS A 40 -1.78 56.88 35.00
C LYS A 40 -1.25 55.98 36.11
N ALA A 41 -2.09 55.60 37.07
CA ALA A 41 -1.73 54.67 38.14
C ALA A 41 -1.25 53.31 37.59
N TYR A 42 -1.91 52.78 36.56
CA TYR A 42 -1.49 51.55 35.88
C TYR A 42 -0.11 51.69 35.22
N LEU A 43 0.12 52.75 34.44
CA LEU A 43 1.40 52.99 33.78
C LEU A 43 2.54 53.25 34.77
N ASP A 44 2.23 53.89 35.90
CA ASP A 44 3.18 54.12 36.98
C ASP A 44 3.51 52.80 37.70
N ALA A 45 2.51 51.93 37.92
CA ALA A 45 2.74 50.59 38.45
C ALA A 45 3.57 49.73 37.48
N GLU A 46 3.28 49.75 36.19
CA GLU A 46 4.05 49.04 35.16
C GLU A 46 5.51 49.53 35.13
N ARG A 47 5.73 50.86 35.20
CA ARG A 47 7.08 51.43 35.30
C ARG A 47 7.78 51.05 36.59
N ASN A 48 7.08 51.02 37.71
CA ASN A 48 7.66 50.57 38.98
C ASN A 48 8.06 49.10 38.89
N VAL A 49 7.24 48.22 38.30
CA VAL A 49 7.60 46.81 38.08
C VAL A 49 8.84 46.68 37.18
N LYS A 50 8.94 47.48 36.11
CA LYS A 50 10.09 47.45 35.20
C LYS A 50 11.38 48.01 35.83
N THR A 51 11.28 49.04 36.67
CA THR A 51 12.44 49.73 37.28
C THR A 51 12.83 49.16 38.66
N ALA A 52 11.94 48.41 39.32
CA ALA A 52 12.20 47.82 40.63
C ALA A 52 13.44 46.90 40.67
N PRO A 53 13.71 46.03 39.68
CA PRO A 53 14.89 45.16 39.71
C PRO A 53 16.20 45.94 39.66
N GLU A 54 16.26 47.00 38.85
CA GLU A 54 17.44 47.87 38.73
C GLU A 54 17.68 48.63 40.03
N LYS A 55 16.64 49.29 40.57
CA LYS A 55 16.70 49.97 41.88
C LYS A 55 17.10 49.03 43.01
N PHE A 56 16.60 47.78 42.99
CA PHE A 56 16.97 46.75 43.95
C PHE A 56 18.45 46.36 43.82
N THR A 57 18.94 46.18 42.59
CA THR A 57 20.35 45.84 42.31
C THR A 57 21.29 46.95 42.74
N GLU A 58 20.91 48.21 42.50
CA GLU A 58 21.65 49.38 42.95
C GLU A 58 21.69 49.48 44.48
N ALA A 59 20.55 49.28 45.15
CA ALA A 59 20.47 49.26 46.61
C ALA A 59 21.29 48.11 47.21
N GLU A 60 21.24 46.91 46.62
CA GLU A 60 22.06 45.76 47.01
C GLU A 60 23.56 46.06 46.85
N HIS A 61 23.96 46.63 45.70
CA HIS A 61 25.33 47.06 45.44
C HIS A 61 25.82 48.03 46.52
N ASN A 62 25.08 49.10 46.76
CA ASN A 62 25.47 50.13 47.73
C ASN A 62 25.52 49.59 49.16
N TYR A 63 24.60 48.68 49.52
CA TYR A 63 24.59 48.02 50.83
C TYR A 63 25.83 47.12 51.02
N LEU A 64 26.10 46.22 50.07
CA LEU A 64 27.22 45.28 50.16
C LEU A 64 28.59 45.98 50.09
N LEU A 65 28.71 47.02 49.25
CA LEU A 65 29.93 47.82 49.13
C LEU A 65 30.27 48.51 50.45
N ASN A 66 29.28 49.09 51.13
CA ASN A 66 29.46 49.75 52.42
C ASN A 66 29.72 48.76 53.57
N LYS A 67 29.08 47.59 53.53
CA LYS A 67 29.17 46.58 54.59
C LYS A 67 30.47 45.78 54.55
N ASP A 68 30.80 45.23 53.38
CA ASP A 68 31.85 44.20 53.22
C ASP A 68 33.03 44.68 52.36
N GLY A 69 32.91 45.87 51.75
CA GLY A 69 33.94 46.46 50.89
C GLY A 69 33.95 45.94 49.45
N PRO A 70 34.69 46.60 48.56
CA PRO A 70 34.69 46.31 47.12
C PRO A 70 35.18 44.90 46.78
N LYS A 71 36.22 44.41 47.46
CA LYS A 71 36.79 43.08 47.19
C LYS A 71 35.77 41.96 47.44
N LYS A 72 35.07 42.02 48.57
CA LYS A 72 34.09 40.98 48.94
C LYS A 72 32.87 41.02 48.03
N TYR A 73 32.45 42.21 47.62
CA TYR A 73 31.39 42.38 46.63
C TYR A 73 31.77 41.75 45.27
N THR A 74 32.99 41.98 44.78
CA THR A 74 33.47 41.35 43.54
C THR A 74 33.51 39.82 43.64
N GLU A 75 33.98 39.26 44.76
CA GLU A 75 33.96 37.80 44.99
C GLU A 75 32.53 37.24 44.95
N LEU A 76 31.57 37.91 45.58
CA LEU A 76 30.16 37.51 45.58
C LEU A 76 29.54 37.55 44.18
N LEU A 77 29.87 38.58 43.37
CA LEU A 77 29.43 38.65 41.97
C LEU A 77 30.03 37.51 41.14
N ILE A 78 31.33 37.24 41.28
CA ILE A 78 31.98 36.13 40.58
C ILE A 78 31.31 34.80 40.93
N GLU A 79 31.00 34.57 42.21
CA GLU A 79 30.31 33.35 42.64
C GLU A 79 28.88 33.28 42.07
N ARG A 80 28.12 34.38 42.14
CA ARG A 80 26.73 34.45 41.62
C ARG A 80 26.69 34.20 40.12
N TYR A 81 27.51 34.90 39.35
CA TYR A 81 27.56 34.75 37.90
C TYR A 81 28.17 33.42 37.48
N GLY A 82 29.13 32.88 38.24
CA GLY A 82 29.66 31.54 38.04
C GLY A 82 28.58 30.47 38.17
N LYS A 83 27.80 30.49 39.25
CA LYS A 83 26.66 29.56 39.45
C LYS A 83 25.61 29.69 38.35
N ASN A 84 25.26 30.92 37.96
CA ASN A 84 24.30 31.14 36.87
C ASN A 84 24.83 30.62 35.53
N ALA A 85 26.11 30.84 35.23
CA ALA A 85 26.74 30.33 34.03
C ALA A 85 26.77 28.78 34.03
N ASP A 86 27.09 28.15 35.16
CA ASP A 86 27.09 26.69 35.29
C ASP A 86 25.68 26.10 35.09
N GLN A 87 24.65 26.76 35.63
CA GLN A 87 23.25 26.36 35.43
C GLN A 87 22.82 26.47 33.96
N GLU A 88 23.14 27.57 33.28
CA GLU A 88 22.84 27.75 31.86
C GLU A 88 23.62 26.76 30.99
N ILE A 89 24.89 26.49 31.30
CA ILE A 89 25.68 25.46 30.62
C ILE A 89 25.04 24.09 30.80
N GLN A 90 24.57 23.75 32.00
CA GLN A 90 23.91 22.47 32.25
C GLN A 90 22.59 22.37 31.46
N LYS A 91 21.79 23.42 31.48
CA LYS A 91 20.54 23.48 30.70
C LYS A 91 20.80 23.30 29.20
N LEU A 92 21.80 23.97 28.65
CA LEU A 92 22.20 23.81 27.25
C LEU A 92 22.70 22.39 26.93
N LYS A 93 23.42 21.75 27.85
CA LYS A 93 23.84 20.34 27.69
C LYS A 93 22.64 19.39 27.68
N ASP A 94 21.68 19.62 28.55
CA ASP A 94 20.47 18.80 28.66
C ASP A 94 19.60 18.96 27.40
N GLU A 95 19.40 20.20 26.94
CA GLU A 95 18.72 20.52 25.67
C GLU A 95 19.45 19.89 24.48
N HIS A 96 20.77 20.01 24.42
CA HIS A 96 21.56 19.40 23.35
C HIS A 96 21.45 17.87 23.35
N THR A 97 21.50 17.24 24.52
CA THR A 97 21.34 15.77 24.66
C THR A 97 19.96 15.32 24.19
N MET A 98 18.92 16.08 24.52
CA MET A 98 17.55 15.83 24.07
C MET A 98 17.45 15.91 22.54
N ILE A 99 17.94 17.00 21.94
CA ILE A 99 17.96 17.19 20.48
C ILE A 99 18.73 16.06 19.79
N MET A 100 19.90 15.69 20.30
CA MET A 100 20.69 14.59 19.75
C MET A 100 19.97 13.24 19.85
N GLY A 101 19.21 13.02 20.93
CA GLY A 101 18.33 11.86 21.08
C GLY A 101 17.24 11.83 20.00
N GLU A 102 16.56 12.95 19.77
CA GLU A 102 15.54 13.06 18.72
C GLU A 102 16.11 12.85 17.31
N VAL A 103 17.28 13.43 17.02
CA VAL A 103 17.98 13.23 15.75
C VAL A 103 18.34 11.76 15.55
N SER A 104 18.88 11.09 16.58
CA SER A 104 19.20 9.66 16.52
C SER A 104 17.96 8.81 16.27
N LEU A 105 16.84 9.12 16.93
CA LEU A 105 15.56 8.44 16.69
C LEU A 105 15.05 8.70 15.27
N GLY A 106 15.21 9.92 14.75
CA GLY A 106 14.88 10.28 13.38
C GLY A 106 15.67 9.46 12.35
N ILE A 107 16.98 9.33 12.54
CA ILE A 107 17.86 8.52 11.68
C ILE A 107 17.43 7.04 11.72
N ALA A 108 17.20 6.49 12.91
CA ALA A 108 16.74 5.11 13.06
C ALA A 108 15.38 4.88 12.38
N LYS A 109 14.47 5.85 12.48
CA LYS A 109 13.16 5.81 11.81
C LYS A 109 13.30 5.79 10.29
N ILE A 110 14.14 6.64 9.72
CA ILE A 110 14.40 6.66 8.27
C ILE A 110 14.99 5.33 7.81
N GLY A 111 15.99 4.79 8.52
CA GLY A 111 16.56 3.48 8.19
C GLY A 111 15.53 2.35 8.21
N ASN A 112 14.61 2.36 9.18
CA ASN A 112 13.50 1.40 9.23
C ASN A 112 12.50 1.60 8.07
N GLN A 113 12.24 2.84 7.67
CA GLN A 113 11.37 3.14 6.53
C GLN A 113 11.98 2.65 5.21
N ASP A 114 13.28 2.82 5.00
CA ASP A 114 13.99 2.33 3.82
C ASP A 114 13.89 0.81 3.69
N VAL A 115 14.05 0.08 4.80
CA VAL A 115 13.87 -1.38 4.84
C VAL A 115 12.43 -1.77 4.49
N GLN A 116 11.43 -1.05 5.02
CA GLN A 116 10.02 -1.31 4.71
C GLN A 116 9.67 -1.02 3.25
N ILE A 117 10.23 0.05 2.67
CA ILE A 117 10.07 0.38 1.26
C ILE A 117 10.68 -0.72 0.40
N SER A 118 11.92 -1.13 0.68
CA SER A 118 12.60 -2.21 -0.04
C SER A 118 11.79 -3.51 -0.01
N ASN A 119 11.29 -3.91 1.16
CA ASN A 119 10.48 -5.11 1.30
C ASN A 119 9.15 -4.99 0.54
N SER A 120 8.50 -3.83 0.58
CA SER A 120 7.27 -3.56 -0.18
C SER A 120 7.50 -3.66 -1.68
N THR A 121 8.63 -3.15 -2.19
CA THR A 121 9.00 -3.27 -3.60
C THR A 121 9.20 -4.73 -4.01
N ILE A 122 9.96 -5.51 -3.23
CA ILE A 122 10.17 -6.94 -3.50
C ILE A 122 8.83 -7.69 -3.53
N TYR A 123 7.94 -7.41 -2.59
CA TYR A 123 6.63 -8.03 -2.55
C TYR A 123 5.76 -7.65 -3.75
N ASN A 124 5.80 -6.39 -4.16
CA ASN A 124 5.09 -5.93 -5.35
C ASN A 124 5.61 -6.63 -6.62
N ASP A 125 6.93 -6.75 -6.77
CA ASP A 125 7.54 -7.43 -7.93
C ASP A 125 7.18 -8.93 -7.95
N MET A 126 7.09 -9.57 -6.79
CA MET A 126 6.59 -10.94 -6.66
C MET A 126 5.12 -11.07 -7.08
N LEU A 127 4.27 -10.11 -6.68
CA LEU A 127 2.86 -10.11 -7.06
C LEU A 127 2.66 -9.89 -8.57
N VAL A 128 3.40 -8.95 -9.17
CA VAL A 128 3.34 -8.68 -10.61
C VAL A 128 3.81 -9.89 -11.39
N SER A 129 4.96 -10.47 -11.05
CA SER A 129 5.47 -11.68 -11.71
C SER A 129 4.53 -12.89 -11.55
N THR A 130 3.90 -13.05 -10.38
CA THR A 130 2.90 -14.11 -10.16
C THR A 130 1.66 -13.90 -11.00
N LYS A 131 1.18 -12.66 -11.10
CA LYS A 131 0.03 -12.29 -11.95
C LYS A 131 0.31 -12.63 -13.41
N ASP A 132 1.46 -12.22 -13.92
CA ASP A 132 1.85 -12.47 -15.32
C ASP A 132 1.99 -13.97 -15.59
N ARG A 133 2.58 -14.73 -14.64
CA ARG A 133 2.67 -16.19 -14.75
C ARG A 133 1.29 -16.83 -14.81
N VAL A 134 0.38 -16.48 -13.89
CA VAL A 134 -0.98 -17.03 -13.85
C VAL A 134 -1.74 -16.68 -15.12
N GLN A 135 -1.62 -15.44 -15.62
CA GLN A 135 -2.25 -15.02 -16.86
C GLN A 135 -1.74 -15.84 -18.06
N ASN A 136 -0.43 -16.06 -18.16
CA ASN A 136 0.16 -16.88 -19.20
C ASN A 136 -0.27 -18.35 -19.08
N GLU A 137 -0.32 -18.91 -17.87
CA GLU A 137 -0.82 -20.26 -17.62
C GLU A 137 -2.30 -20.40 -18.02
N MET A 138 -3.14 -19.40 -17.74
CA MET A 138 -4.55 -19.38 -18.15
C MET A 138 -4.70 -19.33 -19.68
N LEU A 139 -3.96 -18.45 -20.36
CA LEU A 139 -3.98 -18.36 -21.83
C LEU A 139 -3.52 -19.68 -22.48
N ASN A 140 -2.47 -20.29 -21.95
CA ASN A 140 -1.98 -21.59 -22.41
C ASN A 140 -3.00 -22.71 -22.15
N ALA A 141 -3.66 -22.71 -20.98
CA ALA A 141 -4.69 -23.69 -20.66
C ALA A 141 -5.92 -23.54 -21.57
N GLU A 142 -6.34 -22.32 -21.87
CA GLU A 142 -7.44 -22.03 -22.80
C GLU A 142 -7.10 -22.49 -24.22
N GLN A 143 -5.90 -22.17 -24.70
CA GLN A 143 -5.43 -22.62 -26.01
C GLN A 143 -5.33 -24.14 -26.09
N ASN A 144 -4.77 -24.79 -25.06
CA ASN A 144 -4.66 -26.24 -24.98
C ASN A 144 -6.03 -26.91 -24.92
N SER A 145 -6.98 -26.32 -24.17
CA SER A 145 -8.36 -26.79 -24.11
C SER A 145 -9.05 -26.66 -25.47
N ALA A 146 -8.89 -25.54 -26.17
CA ALA A 146 -9.43 -25.34 -27.51
C ALA A 146 -8.87 -26.35 -28.52
N VAL A 147 -7.57 -26.63 -28.49
CA VAL A 147 -6.93 -27.64 -29.34
C VAL A 147 -7.42 -29.05 -28.97
N SER A 148 -7.53 -29.36 -27.68
CA SER A 148 -8.05 -30.64 -27.19
C SER A 148 -9.50 -30.87 -27.64
N ASN A 149 -10.36 -29.87 -27.49
CA ASN A 149 -11.76 -29.92 -27.93
C ASN A 149 -11.86 -30.14 -29.44
N ARG A 150 -11.03 -29.47 -30.25
CA ARG A 150 -10.96 -29.72 -31.70
C ARG A 150 -10.54 -31.16 -32.00
N LYS A 151 -9.54 -31.70 -31.29
CA LYS A 151 -9.09 -33.09 -31.45
C LYS A 151 -10.21 -34.08 -31.12
N ILE A 152 -10.93 -33.87 -30.03
CA ILE A 152 -12.09 -34.70 -29.63
C ILE A 152 -13.15 -34.66 -30.72
N PHE A 153 -13.51 -33.47 -31.21
CA PHE A 153 -14.48 -33.31 -32.29
C PHE A 153 -14.11 -34.10 -33.56
N TYR A 154 -12.83 -34.04 -33.99
CA TYR A 154 -12.38 -34.81 -35.15
C TYR A 154 -12.36 -36.32 -34.89
N MET A 155 -11.99 -36.76 -33.69
CA MET A 155 -12.02 -38.18 -33.30
C MET A 155 -13.45 -38.72 -33.27
N GLU A 156 -14.39 -37.95 -32.73
CA GLU A 156 -15.80 -38.30 -32.68
C GLU A 156 -16.39 -38.40 -34.09
N LYS A 157 -16.14 -37.41 -34.95
CA LYS A 157 -16.59 -37.43 -36.35
C LYS A 157 -16.04 -38.63 -37.11
N ARG A 158 -14.74 -38.95 -36.95
CA ARG A 158 -14.13 -40.13 -37.58
C ARG A 158 -14.75 -41.42 -37.07
N THR A 159 -15.01 -41.52 -35.77
CA THR A 159 -15.66 -42.69 -35.16
C THR A 159 -17.09 -42.86 -35.66
N GLN A 160 -17.84 -41.76 -35.79
CA GLN A 160 -19.21 -41.77 -36.31
C GLN A 160 -19.23 -42.18 -37.79
N THR A 161 -18.33 -41.63 -38.63
CA THR A 161 -18.21 -42.02 -40.03
C THR A 161 -17.82 -43.49 -40.18
N LEU A 162 -16.87 -43.98 -39.36
CA LEU A 162 -16.46 -45.39 -39.37
C LEU A 162 -17.61 -46.31 -38.96
N SER A 163 -18.35 -45.93 -37.92
CA SER A 163 -19.55 -46.65 -37.45
C SER A 163 -20.62 -46.73 -38.54
N TRP A 164 -20.88 -45.62 -39.23
CA TRP A 164 -21.83 -45.59 -40.35
C TRP A 164 -21.42 -46.52 -41.50
N TRP A 165 -20.14 -46.49 -41.92
CA TRP A 165 -19.61 -47.41 -42.93
C TRP A 165 -19.70 -48.87 -42.50
N TYR A 166 -19.38 -49.16 -41.23
CA TYR A 166 -19.52 -50.50 -40.67
C TYR A 166 -20.96 -51.00 -40.76
N TYR A 167 -21.94 -50.17 -40.37
CA TYR A 167 -23.36 -50.51 -40.49
C TYR A 167 -23.79 -50.73 -41.95
N LEU A 168 -23.33 -49.87 -42.87
CA LEU A 168 -23.64 -50.00 -44.30
C LEU A 168 -23.10 -51.32 -44.87
N VAL A 169 -21.82 -51.63 -44.67
CA VAL A 169 -21.18 -52.86 -45.16
C VAL A 169 -21.81 -54.09 -44.53
N ARG A 170 -22.12 -54.05 -43.23
CA ARG A 170 -22.81 -55.14 -42.53
C ARG A 170 -24.20 -55.40 -43.10
N ASN A 171 -24.97 -54.36 -43.39
CA ASN A 171 -26.30 -54.52 -43.98
C ASN A 171 -26.22 -55.06 -45.42
N LEU A 172 -25.29 -54.55 -46.24
CA LEU A 172 -25.03 -55.04 -47.59
C LEU A 172 -24.66 -56.53 -47.58
N TYR A 173 -23.81 -56.94 -46.64
CA TYR A 173 -23.42 -58.34 -46.44
C TYR A 173 -24.63 -59.27 -46.22
N TRP A 174 -25.56 -58.89 -45.34
CA TRP A 174 -26.76 -59.67 -45.08
C TRP A 174 -27.68 -59.76 -46.30
N ILE A 175 -27.83 -58.67 -47.06
CA ILE A 175 -28.60 -58.67 -48.32
C ILE A 175 -27.97 -59.65 -49.31
N CYS A 176 -26.66 -59.60 -49.53
CA CYS A 176 -25.94 -60.54 -50.40
C CYS A 176 -26.11 -61.98 -49.94
N THR A 177 -26.05 -62.23 -48.63
CA THR A 177 -26.22 -63.57 -48.04
C THR A 177 -27.64 -64.11 -48.28
N ILE A 178 -28.67 -63.26 -48.13
CA ILE A 178 -30.08 -63.64 -48.41
C ILE A 178 -30.27 -63.93 -49.89
N VAL A 179 -29.76 -63.07 -50.79
CA VAL A 179 -29.86 -63.28 -52.24
C VAL A 179 -29.17 -64.58 -52.64
N TRP A 180 -27.96 -64.83 -52.13
CA TRP A 180 -27.24 -66.07 -52.34
C TRP A 180 -28.04 -67.28 -51.86
N LEU A 181 -28.64 -67.20 -50.67
CA LEU A 181 -29.49 -68.26 -50.13
C LEU A 181 -30.72 -68.50 -51.02
N LEU A 182 -31.40 -67.45 -51.48
CA LEU A 182 -32.56 -67.57 -52.37
C LEU A 182 -32.17 -68.21 -53.71
N VAL A 183 -31.09 -67.75 -54.34
CA VAL A 183 -30.60 -68.33 -55.60
C VAL A 183 -30.22 -69.79 -55.40
N TYR A 184 -29.53 -70.11 -54.31
CA TYR A 184 -29.11 -71.47 -54.01
C TYR A 184 -30.31 -72.40 -53.79
N VAL A 185 -31.29 -71.97 -52.99
CA VAL A 185 -32.53 -72.73 -52.70
C VAL A 185 -33.37 -72.93 -53.96
N LEU A 186 -33.57 -71.89 -54.76
CA LEU A 186 -34.42 -71.93 -55.96
C LEU A 186 -33.79 -72.75 -57.10
N TYR A 187 -32.47 -72.63 -57.31
CA TYR A 187 -31.82 -73.22 -58.49
C TYR A 187 -31.28 -74.63 -58.25
N TYR A 188 -30.62 -74.87 -57.12
CA TYR A 188 -29.89 -76.12 -56.91
C TYR A 188 -30.72 -77.23 -56.28
N ARG A 189 -31.81 -76.90 -55.55
CA ARG A 189 -32.86 -77.76 -54.94
C ARG A 189 -32.39 -78.97 -54.09
N GLN A 190 -31.11 -79.34 -54.13
CA GLN A 190 -30.47 -80.44 -53.41
C GLN A 190 -29.34 -79.87 -52.56
N PHE A 191 -29.49 -79.97 -51.23
CA PHE A 191 -28.46 -79.56 -50.29
C PHE A 191 -27.36 -80.61 -50.22
N ASN A 192 -26.23 -80.33 -50.85
CA ASN A 192 -25.03 -81.15 -50.68
C ASN A 192 -24.31 -80.77 -49.37
N THR A 193 -23.68 -81.72 -48.69
CA THR A 193 -23.03 -81.49 -47.37
C THR A 193 -21.97 -80.38 -47.41
N ARG A 194 -21.25 -80.26 -48.53
CA ARG A 194 -20.27 -79.18 -48.76
C ARG A 194 -20.91 -77.79 -48.73
N SER A 195 -22.11 -77.65 -49.28
CA SER A 195 -22.80 -76.37 -49.36
C SER A 195 -23.37 -75.92 -48.01
N ILE A 196 -23.74 -76.88 -47.14
CA ILE A 196 -24.14 -76.60 -45.75
C ILE A 196 -22.96 -76.02 -44.97
N ILE A 197 -21.75 -76.59 -45.12
CA ILE A 197 -20.54 -76.07 -44.45
C ILE A 197 -20.22 -74.65 -44.91
N ILE A 198 -20.27 -74.39 -46.22
CA ILE A 198 -20.05 -73.05 -46.77
C ILE A 198 -21.09 -72.06 -46.24
N PHE A 199 -22.36 -72.46 -46.15
CA PHE A 199 -23.41 -71.62 -45.57
C PHE A 199 -23.14 -71.28 -44.10
N VAL A 200 -22.76 -72.28 -43.29
CA VAL A 200 -22.42 -72.06 -41.87
C VAL A 200 -21.24 -71.10 -41.74
N LEU A 201 -20.20 -71.25 -42.57
CA LEU A 201 -19.04 -70.34 -42.56
C LEU A 201 -19.42 -68.90 -42.95
N ILE A 202 -20.22 -68.71 -44.01
CA ILE A 202 -20.73 -67.40 -44.42
C ILE A 202 -21.60 -66.82 -43.29
N PHE A 203 -22.53 -67.58 -42.74
CA PHE A 203 -23.39 -67.08 -41.67
C PHE A 203 -22.61 -66.70 -40.41
N ALA A 204 -21.57 -67.47 -40.07
CA ALA A 204 -20.74 -67.24 -38.90
C ALA A 204 -19.71 -66.11 -39.09
N TYR A 205 -19.30 -65.82 -40.34
CA TYR A 205 -18.28 -64.82 -40.67
C TYR A 205 -18.41 -63.45 -39.96
N PRO A 206 -19.57 -62.76 -39.93
CA PRO A 206 -19.68 -61.45 -39.29
C PRO A 206 -19.39 -61.48 -37.78
N PHE A 207 -19.59 -62.62 -37.11
CA PHE A 207 -19.30 -62.76 -35.68
C PHE A 207 -17.80 -62.94 -35.42
N PHE A 208 -17.09 -63.67 -36.30
CA PHE A 208 -15.66 -63.92 -36.17
C PHE A 208 -14.78 -62.80 -36.73
N MET A 209 -15.30 -61.98 -37.64
CA MET A 209 -14.55 -60.92 -38.34
C MET A 209 -13.95 -59.88 -37.39
N VAL A 210 -14.70 -59.44 -36.37
CA VAL A 210 -14.20 -58.46 -35.39
C VAL A 210 -13.02 -59.03 -34.59
N TRP A 211 -13.14 -60.28 -34.12
CA TRP A 211 -12.07 -60.94 -33.39
C TRP A 211 -10.82 -61.12 -34.26
N LEU A 212 -10.98 -61.58 -35.50
CA LEU A 212 -9.87 -61.70 -36.46
C LEU A 212 -9.20 -60.36 -36.72
N PHE A 213 -9.97 -59.29 -36.90
CA PHE A 213 -9.42 -57.95 -37.13
C PHE A 213 -8.57 -57.47 -35.93
N VAL A 214 -9.03 -57.69 -34.70
CA VAL A 214 -8.25 -57.36 -33.49
C VAL A 214 -6.94 -58.14 -33.44
N GLN A 215 -6.96 -59.45 -33.75
CA GLN A 215 -5.75 -60.27 -33.79
C GLN A 215 -4.77 -59.82 -34.86
N VAL A 216 -5.24 -59.57 -36.08
CA VAL A 216 -4.42 -59.08 -37.19
C VAL A 216 -3.82 -57.72 -36.86
N HIS A 217 -4.60 -56.80 -36.30
CA HIS A 217 -4.12 -55.48 -35.92
C HIS A 217 -3.09 -55.53 -34.77
N SER A 218 -3.31 -56.40 -33.78
CA SER A 218 -2.34 -56.65 -32.71
C SER A 218 -1.03 -57.20 -33.27
N LEU A 219 -1.11 -58.19 -34.15
CA LEU A 219 0.04 -58.79 -34.82
C LEU A 219 0.77 -57.78 -35.73
N TYR A 220 0.03 -56.92 -36.44
CA TYR A 220 0.59 -55.82 -37.22
C TYR A 220 1.36 -54.83 -36.33
N LYS A 221 0.80 -54.42 -35.19
CA LYS A 221 1.51 -53.56 -34.21
C LYS A 221 2.75 -54.23 -33.65
N TYR A 222 2.67 -55.53 -33.38
CA TYR A 222 3.79 -56.32 -32.92
C TYR A 222 4.91 -56.36 -33.98
N ILE A 223 4.59 -56.63 -35.25
CA ILE A 223 5.57 -56.59 -36.36
C ILE A 223 6.16 -55.18 -36.53
N LEU A 224 5.33 -54.13 -36.50
CA LEU A 224 5.80 -52.75 -36.58
C LEU A 224 6.71 -52.36 -35.41
N SER A 225 6.59 -53.01 -34.25
CA SER A 225 7.50 -52.75 -33.12
C SER A 225 8.92 -53.27 -33.37
N PHE A 226 9.12 -54.22 -34.29
CA PHE A 226 10.45 -54.68 -34.71
C PHE A 226 11.13 -53.75 -35.71
N ILE A 227 10.39 -52.84 -36.35
CA ILE A 227 10.97 -51.83 -37.24
C ILE A 227 11.42 -50.65 -36.35
N PRO A 228 12.71 -50.27 -36.37
CA PRO A 228 13.18 -49.12 -35.60
C PRO A 228 12.42 -47.88 -36.06
N ARG A 229 11.71 -47.23 -35.13
CA ARG A 229 10.98 -46.00 -35.43
C ARG A 229 11.98 -44.85 -35.40
N ASP A 230 12.24 -44.25 -36.55
CA ASP A 230 12.97 -42.98 -36.61
C ASP A 230 12.18 -41.90 -35.85
N ILE A 231 12.86 -41.27 -34.90
CA ILE A 231 12.30 -40.34 -33.90
C ILE A 231 11.79 -39.03 -34.54
N TYR A 232 12.02 -38.81 -35.83
CA TYR A 232 11.89 -37.50 -36.48
C TYR A 232 10.55 -37.20 -37.17
N LEU A 233 9.53 -38.06 -37.06
CA LEU A 233 8.21 -37.85 -37.72
C LEU A 233 7.01 -37.95 -36.76
N ASN A 234 7.12 -37.42 -35.54
CA ASN A 234 5.96 -37.12 -34.70
C ASN A 234 5.77 -35.61 -34.58
N PHE A 235 4.99 -35.04 -35.51
CA PHE A 235 4.22 -33.81 -35.33
C PHE A 235 2.73 -34.15 -35.34
#